data_AF-A0A933U2B3-F1
#
_entry.id   AF-A0A933U2B3-F1
#
_cell.length_a   1.000
_cell.length_b   1.000
_cell.length_c   1.000
_cell.angle_alpha   90.00
_cell.angle_beta   90.00
_cell.angle_gamma   90.00
#
_symmetry.space_group_name_H-M   'P 1'
#
loop_
_entity.id
_entity.type
_entity.pdbx_description
1 polymer ?
#
loop_
_entity_poly.entity_id
_entity_poly.type
_entity_poly.pdbx_seq_one_letter_code
_entity_poly.pdbx_strand_id
1 'polypeptide(L)'
;MKARIAARLLGAITLCAGAVAAVPSRAAEMDTVLAAFGAKRVVVGHTIVPRVGFALGDRMLTVDVHHASGTSQAALFEKGAWHRLLPDGTREKL
;
A
#
# COMPACT_ATOMS: atom_id res chain seq x y z
N MET A 1 -41.46 -4.44 -56.57
CA MET A 1 -40.41 -3.56 -57.13
C MET A 1 -39.41 -3.21 -56.03
N LYS A 2 -38.13 -3.55 -56.22
CA LYS A 2 -36.87 -3.00 -55.64
C LYS A 2 -36.71 -3.00 -54.10
N ALA A 3 -35.57 -3.26 -53.48
CA ALA A 3 -34.28 -3.89 -53.80
C ALA A 3 -33.53 -3.99 -52.44
N ARG A 4 -32.68 -5.02 -52.26
CA ARG A 4 -31.69 -5.14 -51.18
C ARG A 4 -30.52 -4.14 -51.38
N ILE A 5 -29.60 -4.09 -50.40
CA ILE A 5 -28.22 -3.50 -50.35
C ILE A 5 -28.18 -2.28 -49.41
N ALA A 6 -27.22 -2.08 -48.49
CA ALA A 6 -26.12 -2.89 -47.97
C ALA A 6 -25.60 -2.21 -46.68
N ALA A 7 -24.85 -2.99 -45.91
CA ALA A 7 -24.04 -2.58 -44.78
C ALA A 7 -23.20 -1.32 -45.03
N ARG A 8 -23.04 -0.49 -44.00
CA ARG A 8 -21.80 0.29 -43.82
C ARG A 8 -21.50 0.52 -42.35
N LEU A 9 -20.32 0.00 -41.98
CA LEU A 9 -19.59 0.20 -40.75
C LEU A 9 -19.64 1.66 -40.28
N LEU A 10 -20.05 1.86 -39.03
CA LEU A 10 -19.37 2.78 -38.13
C LEU A 10 -18.91 1.90 -36.96
N GLY A 11 -17.67 1.43 -36.94
CA GLY A 11 -16.51 2.30 -36.77
C GLY A 11 -16.26 2.37 -35.27
N ALA A 12 -15.65 1.31 -34.73
CA ALA A 12 -15.22 1.22 -33.35
C ALA A 12 -14.28 2.39 -33.03
N ILE A 13 -14.70 3.29 -32.16
CA ILE A 13 -13.75 4.10 -31.38
C ILE A 13 -13.44 3.27 -30.16
N THR A 14 -12.57 2.26 -30.36
CA THR A 14 -11.75 1.75 -29.27
C THR A 14 -10.88 2.91 -28.85
N LEU A 15 -11.21 3.53 -27.73
CA LEU A 15 -10.30 4.42 -27.04
C LEU A 15 -9.11 3.54 -26.60
N CYS A 16 -8.07 3.48 -27.44
CA CYS A 16 -6.76 3.06 -26.99
C CYS A 16 -6.28 4.13 -26.02
N ALA A 17 -6.73 4.03 -24.77
CA ALA A 17 -5.98 4.58 -23.65
C ALA A 17 -4.65 3.85 -23.67
N GLY A 18 -3.68 4.43 -24.36
CA GLY A 18 -2.29 4.01 -24.25
C GLY A 18 -2.00 3.91 -22.77
N ALA A 19 -1.62 2.72 -22.33
CA ALA A 19 -1.13 2.52 -20.99
C ALA A 19 0.09 3.43 -20.85
N VAL A 20 -0.12 4.61 -20.28
CA VAL A 20 0.91 5.25 -19.49
C VAL A 20 1.19 4.20 -18.43
N ALA A 21 2.26 3.44 -18.62
CA ALA A 21 2.80 2.60 -17.57
C ALA A 21 3.04 3.56 -16.41
N ALA A 22 2.08 3.60 -15.48
CA ALA A 22 2.21 4.40 -14.29
C ALA A 22 3.54 3.93 -13.70
N VAL A 23 4.47 4.88 -13.54
CA VAL A 23 5.69 4.62 -12.75
C VAL A 23 5.18 3.93 -11.49
N PRO A 24 5.57 2.67 -11.22
CA PRO A 24 4.92 1.91 -10.18
C PRO A 24 5.01 2.72 -8.90
N SER A 25 3.86 2.99 -8.29
CA SER A 25 3.87 3.63 -6.98
C SER A 25 4.70 2.73 -6.07
N ARG A 26 5.50 3.31 -5.15
CA ARG A 26 6.36 2.53 -4.23
C ARG A 26 5.62 1.39 -3.50
N ALA A 27 4.29 1.47 -3.40
CA ALA A 27 3.43 0.40 -2.90
C ALA A 27 3.34 -0.82 -3.85
N ALA A 28 3.23 -0.63 -5.16
CA ALA A 28 3.19 -1.72 -6.13
C ALA A 28 4.53 -2.47 -6.22
N GLU A 29 5.65 -1.75 -6.08
CA GLU A 29 6.98 -2.37 -5.96
C GLU A 29 7.08 -3.22 -4.69
N MET A 30 6.55 -2.70 -3.57
CA MET A 30 6.50 -3.43 -2.30
C MET A 30 5.66 -4.70 -2.40
N ASP A 31 4.55 -4.70 -3.14
CA ASP A 31 3.73 -5.90 -3.35
C ASP A 31 4.54 -7.03 -4.03
N THR A 32 5.46 -6.69 -4.94
CA THR A 32 6.37 -7.67 -5.57
C THR A 32 7.36 -8.26 -4.57
N VAL A 33 7.95 -7.43 -3.71
CA VAL A 33 8.86 -7.87 -2.65
C VAL A 33 8.12 -8.79 -1.68
N LEU A 34 6.98 -8.36 -1.16
CA LEU A 34 6.19 -9.13 -0.20
C LEU A 34 5.76 -10.49 -0.77
N ALA A 35 5.36 -10.54 -2.05
CA ALA A 35 5.02 -11.78 -2.73
C ALA A 35 6.20 -12.76 -2.78
N ALA A 36 7.42 -12.28 -3.03
CA ALA A 36 8.62 -13.12 -3.06
C ALA A 36 8.91 -13.80 -1.71
N PHE A 37 8.48 -13.19 -0.59
CA PHE A 37 8.65 -13.74 0.75
C PHE A 37 7.38 -14.39 1.32
N GLY A 38 6.28 -14.46 0.54
CA GLY A 38 5.00 -14.95 1.04
C GLY A 38 4.43 -14.15 2.21
N ALA A 39 4.85 -12.89 2.36
CA ALA A 39 4.48 -12.03 3.47
C ALA A 39 3.31 -11.11 3.07
N LYS A 40 2.50 -10.71 4.05
CA LYS A 40 1.49 -9.65 3.85
C LYS A 40 2.05 -8.26 4.10
N ARG A 41 3.09 -8.17 4.95
CA ARG A 41 3.68 -6.93 5.44
C ARG A 41 5.13 -7.14 5.84
N VAL A 42 5.87 -6.04 5.94
CA VAL A 42 7.23 -5.99 6.49
C VAL A 42 7.28 -4.99 7.65
N VAL A 43 8.08 -5.29 8.68
CA VAL A 43 8.37 -4.39 9.80
C VAL A 43 9.78 -3.86 9.63
N VAL A 44 9.94 -2.53 9.60
CA VAL A 44 11.20 -1.87 9.24
C VAL A 44 11.55 -0.81 10.29
N GLY A 45 12.79 -0.88 10.78
CA GLY A 45 13.41 0.17 11.61
C GLY A 45 14.41 1.02 10.81
N HIS A 46 15.46 1.51 11.46
CA HIS A 46 16.59 2.26 10.88
C HIS A 46 16.31 3.73 10.51
N THR A 47 15.20 4.02 9.84
CA THR A 47 14.81 5.40 9.55
C THR A 47 13.93 5.93 10.66
N ILE A 48 14.37 7.01 11.32
CA ILE A 48 13.59 7.67 12.37
C ILE A 48 12.26 8.20 11.82
N VAL A 49 11.16 7.75 12.42
CA VAL A 49 9.79 8.21 12.15
C VAL A 49 9.20 8.93 13.36
N PRO A 50 8.24 9.87 13.16
CA PRO A 50 7.64 10.60 14.28
C PRO A 50 6.80 9.71 15.20
N ARG A 51 6.24 8.62 14.66
CA ARG A 51 5.38 7.69 15.40
C ARG A 51 5.38 6.31 14.73
N VAL A 52 5.27 5.24 15.51
CA VAL A 52 5.03 3.88 15.01
C VAL A 52 3.72 3.87 14.22
N GLY A 53 3.76 3.34 12.99
CA GLY A 53 2.60 3.31 12.11
C GLY A 53 2.84 2.71 10.74
N PHE A 54 1.74 2.53 10.01
CA PHE A 54 1.76 1.99 8.67
C PHE A 54 2.16 3.03 7.62
N ALA A 55 2.87 2.56 6.61
CA ALA A 55 3.30 3.31 5.44
C ALA A 55 3.12 2.44 4.18
N LEU A 56 3.07 3.11 3.03
CA LEU A 56 2.76 2.49 1.74
C LEU A 56 1.43 1.69 1.83
N GLY A 57 0.37 2.33 2.33
CA GLY A 57 -0.83 1.62 2.75
C GLY A 57 -0.56 0.82 4.02
N ASP A 58 -0.91 -0.46 4.03
CA ASP A 58 -0.69 -1.37 5.15
C ASP A 58 0.50 -2.33 4.93
N ARG A 59 1.32 -2.12 3.89
CA ARG A 59 2.40 -3.05 3.53
C ARG A 59 3.63 -2.95 4.43
N MET A 60 3.91 -1.75 4.97
CA MET A 60 5.10 -1.50 5.77
C MET A 60 4.71 -0.94 7.14
N LEU A 61 5.20 -1.56 8.21
CA LEU A 61 5.10 -1.04 9.56
C LEU A 61 6.44 -0.43 9.97
N THR A 62 6.46 0.88 10.21
CA THR A 62 7.64 1.61 10.66
C THR A 62 7.67 1.64 12.19
N VAL A 63 8.82 1.26 12.78
CA VAL A 63 8.92 1.08 14.24
C VAL A 63 10.00 1.92 14.92
N ASP A 64 10.90 2.55 14.15
CA ASP A 64 12.04 3.28 14.71
C ASP A 64 11.68 4.73 15.01
N VAL A 65 11.24 4.98 16.25
CA VAL A 65 11.01 6.32 16.76
C VAL A 65 12.28 6.88 17.40
N HIS A 66 12.36 8.21 17.52
CA HIS A 66 13.50 8.87 18.15
C HIS A 66 13.53 8.66 19.68
N HIS A 67 13.85 7.44 20.12
CA HIS A 67 13.87 7.05 21.53
C HIS A 67 14.87 7.87 22.35
N ALA A 68 16.02 8.21 21.76
CA ALA A 68 17.02 9.06 22.40
C ALA A 68 16.53 10.50 22.69
N SER A 69 15.47 10.97 22.02
CA SER A 69 14.87 12.29 22.28
C SER A 69 13.60 12.18 23.14
N GLY A 70 13.39 11.04 23.81
CA GLY A 70 12.28 10.83 24.74
C GLY A 70 11.00 10.26 24.12
N THR A 71 10.97 9.94 22.82
CA THR A 71 9.79 9.28 22.22
C THR A 71 9.92 7.76 22.33
N SER A 72 9.14 7.13 23.21
CA SER A 72 9.11 5.67 23.33
C SER A 72 7.76 5.12 22.88
N GLN A 73 7.77 4.21 21.91
CA GLN A 73 6.57 3.58 21.35
C GLN A 73 6.94 2.14 20.96
N ALA A 74 5.95 1.24 20.96
CA ALA A 74 6.13 -0.11 20.45
C ALA A 74 4.99 -0.53 19.54
N ALA A 75 5.25 -1.47 18.64
CA ALA A 75 4.22 -2.16 17.89
C ALA A 75 3.81 -3.44 18.62
N LEU A 76 2.51 -3.62 18.85
CA LEU A 76 1.93 -4.82 19.41
C LEU A 76 0.98 -5.45 18.40
N PHE A 77 1.18 -6.73 18.09
CA PHE A 77 0.23 -7.53 17.32
C PHE A 77 -0.43 -8.55 18.24
N GLU A 78 -1.71 -8.38 18.54
CA GLU A 78 -2.46 -9.25 19.43
C GLU A 78 -3.85 -9.52 18.84
N LYS A 79 -4.28 -10.79 18.86
CA LYS A 79 -5.62 -11.21 18.38
C LYS A 79 -5.96 -10.71 16.96
N GLY A 80 -4.97 -10.66 16.08
CA GLY A 80 -5.15 -10.24 14.69
C GLY A 80 -5.21 -8.72 14.48
N ALA A 81 -4.98 -7.92 15.52
CA ALA A 81 -4.99 -6.46 15.45
C ALA A 81 -3.62 -5.87 15.77
N TRP A 82 -3.26 -4.80 15.06
CA TRP A 82 -2.09 -4.00 15.36
C TRP A 82 -2.46 -2.84 16.28
N HIS A 83 -1.61 -2.63 17.27
CA HIS A 83 -1.67 -1.52 18.19
C HIS A 83 -0.31 -0.86 18.27
N ARG A 84 -0.31 0.45 18.40
CA ARG A 84 0.81 1.16 18.99
C ARG A 84 0.63 1.18 20.51
N LEU A 85 1.69 0.84 21.22
CA LEU A 85 1.82 1.06 22.66
C LEU A 85 2.52 2.38 22.94
N LEU A 86 1.98 3.13 23.88
CA LEU A 86 2.56 4.34 24.45
C LEU A 86 3.30 4.04 25.78
N PRO A 87 4.14 4.97 26.28
CA PRO A 87 4.91 4.75 27.51
C PRO A 87 4.07 4.51 28.77
N ASP A 88 2.85 5.03 28.80
CA ASP A 88 1.89 4.86 29.89
C ASP A 88 1.11 3.53 29.81
N GLY A 89 1.40 2.69 28.80
CA GLY A 89 0.69 1.44 28.53
C GLY A 89 -0.60 1.62 27.71
N THR A 90 -0.97 2.85 27.36
CA THR A 90 -2.11 3.14 26.48
C THR A 90 -1.90 2.50 25.11
N ARG A 91 -2.99 1.97 24.54
CA ARG A 91 -2.99 1.31 23.23
C ARG A 91 -3.78 2.14 22.22
N GLU A 92 -3.13 2.53 21.14
CA GLU A 92 -3.77 3.13 19.97
C GLU A 92 -3.87 2.10 18.84
N LYS A 93 -5.04 1.98 18.21
CA LYS A 93 -5.19 1.07 17.06
C LYS A 93 -4.45 1.62 15.83
N LEU A 94 -3.78 0.73 15.10
CA LEU A 94 -3.13 1.02 13.83
C LEU A 94 -3.94 0.50 12.64
#